data_AF-G4YG73-F1
#
_entry.id   AF-G4YG73-F1
#
_cell.length_a   1.000
_cell.length_b   1.000
_cell.length_c   1.000
_cell.angle_alpha   90.00
_cell.angle_beta   90.00
_cell.angle_gamma   90.00
#
_symmetry.space_group_name_H-M   'P 1'
#
loop_
_entity.id
_entity.type
_entity.pdbx_description
1 polymer ?
#
loop_
_entity_poly.entity_id
_entity_poly.type
_entity_poly.pdbx_seq_one_letter_code
_entity_poly.pdbx_strand_id
1 'polypeptide(L)'
;KKKGSQSLSALWYERFTAEPIVYASRSEFRHAVGYMMLFLPIGFALDEAATAFKNEVLNEGEQAQANALAFLKANGYSALAAGTV
;
A
#
# COMPACT_ATOMS: atom_id res chain seq x y z
N LYS A 1 -5.95 -22.03 6.80
CA LYS A 1 -5.30 -20.84 7.41
C LYS A 1 -6.23 -19.65 7.15
N LYS A 2 -6.88 -19.09 8.18
CA LYS A 2 -7.76 -17.90 8.02
C LYS A 2 -6.92 -16.79 7.36
N LYS A 3 -7.41 -16.23 6.25
CA LYS A 3 -6.76 -15.12 5.53
C LYS A 3 -6.85 -13.89 6.44
N GLY A 4 -5.73 -13.47 7.01
CA GLY A 4 -5.68 -12.27 7.83
C GLY A 4 -5.89 -11.04 6.95
N SER A 5 -6.66 -10.07 7.47
CA SER A 5 -6.77 -8.74 6.88
C SER A 5 -5.43 -8.02 7.01
N GLN A 6 -4.88 -7.46 5.93
CA GLN A 6 -3.63 -6.68 5.95
C GLN A 6 -3.94 -5.19 5.76
N SER A 7 -3.22 -4.32 6.47
CA SER A 7 -3.32 -2.88 6.23
C SER A 7 -2.84 -2.54 4.82
N LEU A 8 -3.35 -1.43 4.28
CA LEU A 8 -2.97 -0.94 2.96
C LEU A 8 -1.49 -0.53 2.94
N SER A 9 -0.99 0.09 4.00
CA SER A 9 0.43 0.45 4.17
C SER A 9 1.35 -0.78 4.22
N ALA A 10 0.91 -1.89 4.82
CA ALA A 10 1.68 -3.12 4.85
C ALA A 10 1.80 -3.75 3.45
N LEU A 11 0.72 -3.72 2.66
CA LEU A 11 0.74 -4.19 1.28
C LEU A 11 1.61 -3.32 0.38
N TRP A 12 1.59 -2.01 0.60
CA TRP A 12 2.50 -1.07 -0.06
C TRP A 12 3.95 -1.42 0.27
N TYR A 13 4.28 -1.57 1.55
CA TYR A 13 5.63 -1.89 2.00
C TYR A 13 6.12 -3.23 1.44
N GLU A 14 5.29 -4.27 1.49
CA GLU A 14 5.59 -5.59 0.92
C GLU A 14 5.84 -5.50 -0.60
N ARG A 15 5.04 -4.69 -1.32
CA ARG A 15 5.19 -4.51 -2.77
C ARG A 15 6.55 -3.96 -3.18
N PHE A 16 7.12 -3.04 -2.39
CA PHE A 16 8.36 -2.35 -2.74
C PHE A 16 9.61 -2.94 -2.10
N THR A 17 9.49 -3.68 -0.99
CA THR A 17 10.66 -4.21 -0.26
C THR A 17 10.91 -5.71 -0.42
N ALA A 18 9.99 -6.46 -1.05
CA ALA A 18 10.10 -7.91 -1.11
C ALA A 18 10.97 -8.41 -2.28
N GLU A 19 12.04 -9.16 -1.98
CA GLU A 19 12.80 -10.00 -2.92
C GLU A 19 12.40 -11.48 -2.70
N PRO A 20 12.15 -12.34 -3.72
CA PRO A 20 12.25 -12.18 -5.17
C PRO A 20 10.89 -11.92 -5.88
N ILE A 21 10.97 -11.48 -7.14
CA ILE A 21 9.91 -11.01 -8.07
C ILE A 21 8.72 -11.97 -8.28
N VAL A 22 8.83 -13.23 -7.85
CA VAL A 22 7.75 -14.23 -7.94
C VAL A 22 6.75 -14.08 -6.79
N TYR A 23 6.32 -12.85 -6.50
CA TYR A 23 5.21 -12.68 -5.59
C TYR A 23 3.92 -13.02 -6.33
N ALA A 24 3.43 -14.23 -6.04
CA ALA A 24 2.04 -14.65 -6.15
C ALA A 24 1.11 -13.81 -5.23
N SER A 25 1.35 -12.50 -5.16
CA SER A 25 0.42 -11.53 -4.61
C SER A 25 -0.87 -11.69 -5.40
N ARG A 26 -1.97 -11.95 -4.69
CA ARG A 26 -3.31 -11.98 -5.28
C ARG A 26 -3.49 -10.70 -6.09
N SER A 27 -4.03 -10.81 -7.31
CA SER A 27 -4.26 -9.65 -8.19
C SER A 27 -4.96 -8.50 -7.45
N GLU A 28 -5.86 -8.82 -6.52
CA GLU A 28 -6.53 -7.89 -5.60
C GLU A 28 -5.57 -6.96 -4.84
N PHE A 29 -4.44 -7.46 -4.33
CA PHE A 29 -3.47 -6.64 -3.60
C PHE A 29 -2.67 -5.73 -4.52
N ARG A 30 -2.40 -6.17 -5.75
CA ARG A 30 -1.80 -5.28 -6.77
C ARG A 30 -2.74 -4.12 -7.11
N HIS A 31 -4.04 -4.39 -7.23
CA HIS A 31 -5.02 -3.34 -7.45
C HIS A 31 -5.12 -2.39 -6.26
N ALA A 32 -5.09 -2.89 -5.02
CA ALA A 32 -5.12 -2.05 -3.84
C ALA A 32 -3.91 -1.10 -3.78
N VAL A 33 -2.70 -1.61 -3.97
CA VAL A 33 -1.48 -0.78 -3.96
C VAL A 33 -1.46 0.19 -5.15
N GLY A 34 -1.84 -0.25 -6.35
CA GLY A 34 -1.95 0.63 -7.51
C GLY A 34 -2.98 1.74 -7.32
N TYR A 35 -4.09 1.45 -6.65
CA TYR A 35 -5.09 2.45 -6.30
C TYR A 35 -4.57 3.44 -5.27
N MET A 36 -3.79 3.00 -4.27
CA MET A 36 -3.14 3.89 -3.30
C MET A 36 -2.18 4.90 -3.94
N MET A 37 -1.48 4.52 -5.02
CA MET A 37 -0.57 5.44 -5.72
C MET A 37 -1.27 6.71 -6.23
N LEU A 38 -2.57 6.63 -6.55
CA LEU A 38 -3.37 7.77 -7.01
C LEU A 38 -3.59 8.82 -5.91
N PHE A 39 -3.38 8.45 -4.64
CA PHE A 39 -3.59 9.33 -3.49
C PHE A 39 -2.31 10.02 -3.01
N LEU A 40 -1.25 9.97 -3.82
CA LEU A 40 -0.05 10.77 -3.66
C LEU A 40 -0.08 11.91 -4.68
N PRO A 41 -0.42 13.14 -4.27
CA PRO A 41 -0.78 14.23 -5.20
C PRO A 41 0.38 14.68 -6.10
N ILE A 42 1.63 14.47 -5.67
CA ILE A 42 2.85 14.81 -6.42
C ILE A 42 3.51 13.52 -6.97
N GLY A 43 2.88 12.36 -6.77
CA GLY A 43 3.53 11.06 -6.94
C GLY A 43 4.53 10.78 -5.81
N PHE A 44 5.44 9.84 -6.07
CA PHE A 44 6.50 9.42 -5.14
C PHE A 44 7.73 8.98 -5.93
N ALA A 45 8.90 9.08 -5.31
CA ALA A 45 10.16 8.59 -5.85
C ALA A 45 10.85 7.77 -4.76
N LEU A 46 11.26 6.56 -5.10
CA LEU A 46 11.97 5.67 -4.19
C LEU A 46 13.34 5.37 -4.79
N ASP A 47 14.39 5.59 -4.02
CA ASP A 47 15.75 5.21 -4.39
C ASP A 47 16.11 3.89 -3.70
N GLU A 48 16.09 2.79 -4.45
CA GLU A 48 16.45 1.46 -3.93
C GLU A 48 17.90 1.39 -3.42
N ALA A 49 18.79 2.26 -3.90
CA ALA A 49 20.18 2.32 -3.45
C ALA A 49 20.35 3.15 -2.17
N ALA A 50 19.35 3.95 -1.78
CA ALA A 50 19.42 4.78 -0.60
C ALA A 50 19.32 3.94 0.68
N THR A 51 20.14 4.26 1.68
CA THR A 51 20.03 3.65 3.02
C THR A 51 18.68 3.94 3.68
N ALA A 52 18.03 5.03 3.27
CA ALA A 52 16.71 5.44 3.74
C ALA A 52 15.54 4.72 3.02
N PHE A 53 15.79 3.90 1.99
CA PHE A 53 14.77 3.29 1.13
C PHE A 53 13.59 2.71 1.90
N LYS A 54 13.84 1.85 2.90
CA LYS A 54 12.76 1.21 3.68
C LYS A 54 11.92 2.22 4.47
N ASN A 55 12.54 3.27 4.99
CA ASN A 55 11.84 4.32 5.73
C ASN A 55 11.01 5.18 4.77
N GLU A 56 11.54 5.49 3.59
CA GLU A 56 10.81 6.22 2.53
C GLU A 56 9.59 5.42 2.06
N VAL A 57 9.77 4.13 1.75
CA VAL A 57 8.66 3.22 1.39
C VAL A 57 7.58 3.20 2.47
N LEU A 58 7.97 3.13 3.74
CA LEU A 58 7.03 3.15 4.87
C LEU A 58 6.24 4.46 4.93
N ASN A 59 6.95 5.59 4.92
CA ASN A 59 6.34 6.92 5.01
C ASN A 59 5.37 7.18 3.86
N GLU A 60 5.78 6.88 2.63
CA GLU A 60 4.92 7.02 1.44
C GLU A 60 3.69 6.10 1.53
N GLY A 61 3.88 4.86 2.01
CA GLY A 61 2.78 3.91 2.20
C GLY A 61 1.77 4.34 3.26
N GLU A 62 2.22 4.92 4.36
CA GLU A 62 1.37 5.48 5.42
C GLU A 62 0.60 6.70 4.93
N GLN A 63 1.27 7.61 4.21
CA GLN A 63 0.66 8.80 3.62
C GLN A 63 -0.39 8.42 2.57
N ALA A 64 -0.06 7.51 1.65
CA ALA A 64 -0.98 7.02 0.64
C ALA A 64 -2.20 6.32 1.27
N GLN A 65 -1.99 5.53 2.33
CA GLN A 65 -3.09 4.92 3.09
C GLN A 65 -3.98 5.99 3.72
N ALA A 66 -3.41 6.96 4.43
CA ALA A 66 -4.17 8.01 5.09
C ALA A 66 -5.05 8.78 4.11
N ASN A 67 -4.49 9.16 2.96
CA ASN A 67 -5.20 9.88 1.90
C ASN A 67 -6.31 9.03 1.26
N ALA A 68 -6.02 7.76 0.94
CA ALA A 68 -7.02 6.85 0.37
C ALA A 68 -8.19 6.62 1.33
N LEU A 69 -7.91 6.41 2.62
CA LEU A 69 -8.94 6.22 3.64
C LEU A 69 -9.77 7.50 3.86
N ALA A 70 -9.13 8.67 3.86
CA ALA A 70 -9.82 9.95 3.95
C ALA A 70 -10.78 10.16 2.77
N PHE A 71 -10.33 9.85 1.55
CA PHE A 71 -11.17 9.93 0.36
C PHE A 71 -12.36 8.97 0.42
N LEU A 72 -12.13 7.69 0.77
CA LEU A 72 -13.20 6.70 0.88
C LEU A 72 -14.25 7.13 1.91
N LYS A 73 -13.80 7.60 3.08
CA LYS A 73 -14.68 8.11 4.13
C LYS A 73 -15.51 9.31 3.66
N ALA A 74 -14.89 10.26 2.94
CA ALA A 74 -15.60 11.41 2.39
C ALA A 74 -16.68 11.02 1.36
N ASN A 75 -16.53 9.86 0.71
CA ASN A 75 -17.49 9.31 -0.25
C ASN A 75 -18.45 8.27 0.38
N GLY A 76 -18.49 8.15 1.70
CA GLY A 76 -19.43 7.27 2.41
C GLY A 76 -19.01 5.80 2.52
N TYR A 77 -17.77 5.46 2.13
CA TYR A 77 -17.22 4.11 2.27
C TYR A 77 -16.42 3.98 3.57
N SER A 78 -16.58 2.85 4.27
CA SER A 78 -15.75 2.48 5.42
C SER A 78 -14.82 1.34 5.02
N ALA A 79 -13.55 1.66 4.79
CA ALA A 79 -12.50 0.70 4.53
C ALA A 79 -11.42 0.84 5.60
N LEU A 80 -10.89 -0.28 6.11
CA LEU A 80 -9.83 -0.28 7.13
C LEU A 80 -8.62 -1.13 6.75
N ALA A 81 -8.81 -2.10 5.84
CA ALA A 81 -7.80 -3.05 5.44
C ALA A 81 -8.22 -3.75 4.14
N ALA A 82 -7.26 -4.40 3.46
CA ALA A 82 -7.52 -5.16 2.25
C ALA A 82 -7.56 -6.67 2.55
N GLY A 83 -8.57 -7.36 2.02
CA GLY A 83 -8.78 -8.80 2.16
C GLY A 83 -10.17 -9.17 2.67
N THR A 84 -10.55 -10.43 2.48
CA THR A 84 -11.81 -11.02 2.94
C THR A 84 -11.74 -11.39 4.42
N VAL A 85 -12.73 -10.93 5.22
CA VAL A 85 -13.00 -11.36 6.61
C VAL A 85 -13.41 -12.83 6.66
#